data_AF-A0A4Y2KKW5-F1
#
_entry.id   AF-A0A4Y2KKW5-F1
#
_cell.length_a   1.000
_cell.length_b   1.000
_cell.length_c   1.000
_cell.angle_alpha   90.00
_cell.angle_beta   90.00
_cell.angle_gamma   90.00
#
_symmetry.space_group_name_H-M   'P 1'
#
loop_
_entity.id
_entity.type
_entity.pdbx_description
1 polymer ?
#
loop_
_entity_poly.entity_id
_entity_poly.type
_entity_poly.pdbx_seq_one_letter_code
_entity_poly.pdbx_strand_id
1 'polypeptide(L)'
;MRHELWGPEIHNYRISDQAAPLVSFILKNDLIIWNNKDSEPTFETVNGKSWIDITMSSANLANKKMNWQVIKNNFSDHNYLVFNVEYFNATRDPPRIFFNHRQILKICKAVHQRFLELQEEIQTIDSKQKLEKWIEELTNTINQISQSFPRKVIKHLKVPWWDSELEVNRKKTRALRSRYQRCRREEERSIRRIVYKKQEAHYKWFIKQKCRASFELFCQQLVANNVFDLPYKIAAGKIRKQTVAQWVKTSNGQFTNTIEETIQTIVQALFPTDDSAQETHVQRTKRETVNTYSSTILDKQFTKQ
;
A
#
# COMPACT_ATOMS: atom_id res chain seq x y z
N MET A 1 -3.04 -23.29 23.41
CA MET A 1 -2.81 -21.82 23.30
C MET A 1 -3.83 -21.11 24.19
N ARG A 2 -3.44 -20.70 25.40
CA ARG A 2 -4.32 -20.04 26.39
C ARG A 2 -3.77 -18.64 26.65
N HIS A 3 -4.63 -17.61 26.69
CA HIS A 3 -4.23 -16.23 26.99
C HIS A 3 -5.42 -15.42 27.49
N GLU A 4 -5.16 -14.49 28.40
CA GLU A 4 -6.14 -13.59 29.02
C GLU A 4 -6.86 -12.66 28.03
N LEU A 5 -6.37 -12.57 26.80
CA LEU A 5 -6.94 -11.70 25.77
C LEU A 5 -8.21 -12.30 25.14
N TRP A 6 -8.44 -13.61 25.28
CA TRP A 6 -9.55 -14.31 24.65
C TRP A 6 -10.20 -15.40 25.51
N GLY A 7 -9.82 -15.47 26.79
CA GLY A 7 -10.37 -16.39 27.77
C GLY A 7 -10.17 -15.86 29.19
N PRO A 8 -10.74 -16.53 30.20
CA PRO A 8 -10.68 -16.07 31.58
C PRO A 8 -9.26 -16.11 32.13
N GLU A 9 -8.99 -15.21 33.06
CA GLU A 9 -7.74 -15.16 33.81
C GLU A 9 -7.69 -16.35 34.77
N ILE A 10 -6.73 -17.26 34.54
CA ILE A 10 -6.52 -18.42 35.40
C ILE A 10 -5.08 -18.34 35.87
N HIS A 11 -4.89 -18.15 37.18
CA HIS A 11 -3.58 -18.14 37.80
C HIS A 11 -2.92 -19.51 37.67
N ASN A 12 -2.09 -19.66 36.64
CA ASN A 12 -1.38 -20.88 36.36
C ASN A 12 0.09 -20.54 36.14
N TYR A 13 0.97 -21.05 36.98
CA TYR A 13 2.43 -20.80 36.96
C TYR A 13 3.15 -21.33 35.70
N ARG A 14 2.39 -21.85 34.73
CA ARG A 14 2.85 -22.28 33.40
C ARG A 14 2.34 -21.28 32.35
N ILE A 15 2.90 -20.07 32.35
CA ILE A 15 2.74 -19.13 31.23
C ILE A 15 3.44 -19.78 30.02
N SER A 16 2.69 -20.45 29.16
CA SER A 16 3.29 -21.05 27.96
C SER A 16 3.48 -19.96 26.91
N ASP A 17 4.73 -19.72 26.48
CA ASP A 17 5.12 -18.83 25.36
C ASP A 17 4.41 -19.14 24.02
N GLN A 18 3.62 -20.21 23.95
CA GLN A 18 2.86 -20.63 22.77
C GLN A 18 1.88 -19.57 22.25
N ALA A 19 1.42 -18.65 23.10
CA ALA A 19 0.52 -17.57 22.69
C ALA A 19 1.25 -16.33 22.12
N ALA A 20 2.54 -16.16 22.43
CA ALA A 20 3.30 -14.96 22.05
C ALA A 20 3.39 -14.72 20.52
N PRO A 21 3.55 -15.74 19.66
CA PRO A 21 3.53 -15.54 18.21
C PRO A 21 2.17 -15.05 17.70
N LEU A 22 1.07 -15.55 18.27
CA LEU A 22 -0.28 -15.13 17.88
C LEU A 22 -0.57 -13.70 18.36
N VAL A 23 -0.20 -13.37 19.60
CA VAL A 23 -0.33 -11.99 20.12
C VAL A 23 0.48 -11.03 19.26
N SER A 24 1.72 -11.39 18.92
CA SER A 24 2.57 -10.59 18.02
C SER A 24 1.93 -10.41 16.65
N PHE A 25 1.29 -11.46 16.10
CA PHE A 25 0.56 -11.38 14.84
C PHE A 25 -0.67 -10.44 14.93
N ILE A 26 -1.42 -10.52 16.02
CA ILE A 26 -2.61 -9.67 16.28
C ILE A 26 -2.20 -8.20 16.34
N LEU A 27 -1.17 -7.87 17.13
CA LEU A 27 -0.64 -6.52 17.27
C LEU A 27 -0.08 -5.99 15.94
N LYS A 28 0.69 -6.80 15.22
CA LYS A 28 1.28 -6.42 13.92
C LYS A 28 0.23 -6.08 12.87
N ASN A 29 -0.92 -6.74 12.90
CA ASN A 29 -1.98 -6.57 11.90
C ASN A 29 -3.14 -5.69 12.38
N ASP A 30 -3.03 -5.11 13.58
CA ASP A 30 -4.07 -4.28 14.20
C ASP A 30 -5.44 -5.00 14.19
N LEU A 31 -5.44 -6.23 14.71
CA LEU A 31 -6.62 -7.07 14.83
C LEU A 31 -7.23 -6.92 16.22
N ILE A 32 -8.56 -6.86 16.26
CA ILE A 32 -9.36 -6.76 17.47
C ILE A 32 -9.97 -8.12 17.76
N ILE A 33 -9.77 -8.63 18.97
CA ILE A 33 -10.36 -9.89 19.44
C ILE A 33 -11.81 -9.65 19.84
N TRP A 34 -12.70 -10.55 19.43
CA TRP A 34 -14.12 -10.49 19.72
C TRP A 34 -14.53 -11.36 20.91
N ASN A 35 -13.70 -12.32 21.30
CA ASN A 35 -14.00 -13.22 22.41
C ASN A 35 -14.33 -12.43 23.67
N ASN A 36 -15.41 -12.82 24.33
CA ASN A 36 -15.68 -12.38 25.69
C ASN A 36 -14.86 -13.24 26.65
N LYS A 37 -14.03 -12.60 27.49
CA LYS A 37 -13.23 -13.28 28.51
C LYS A 37 -14.09 -14.06 29.52
N ASP A 38 -15.33 -13.62 29.72
CA ASP A 38 -16.28 -14.20 30.66
C ASP A 38 -17.25 -15.20 30.00
N SER A 39 -16.90 -15.71 28.80
CA SER A 39 -17.73 -16.67 28.07
C SER A 39 -17.58 -18.11 28.54
N GLU A 40 -18.57 -18.94 28.21
CA GLU A 40 -18.43 -20.40 28.27
C GLU A 40 -17.22 -20.89 27.45
N PRO A 41 -16.61 -22.04 27.81
CA PRO A 41 -15.44 -22.56 27.09
C PRO A 41 -15.76 -22.86 25.64
N THR A 42 -14.82 -22.56 24.73
CA THR A 42 -14.99 -22.90 23.30
C THR A 42 -14.75 -24.37 23.03
N PHE A 43 -14.03 -25.05 23.93
CA PHE A 43 -13.74 -26.47 23.89
C PHE A 43 -13.92 -27.08 25.28
N GLU A 44 -14.69 -28.16 25.38
CA GLU A 44 -15.00 -28.85 26.63
C GLU A 44 -14.98 -30.36 26.40
N THR A 45 -14.22 -31.06 27.25
CA THR A 45 -14.16 -32.53 27.30
C THR A 45 -14.34 -32.98 28.74
N VAL A 46 -14.48 -34.30 28.94
CA VAL A 46 -14.42 -34.91 30.29
C VAL A 46 -13.13 -34.57 31.05
N ASN A 47 -12.05 -34.27 30.33
CA ASN A 47 -10.73 -33.97 30.91
C ASN A 47 -10.51 -32.47 31.17
N GLY A 48 -11.43 -31.60 30.77
CA GLY A 48 -11.36 -30.18 31.07
C GLY A 48 -11.88 -29.26 29.97
N LYS A 49 -11.79 -27.96 30.28
CA LYS A 49 -12.34 -26.83 29.50
C LYS A 49 -11.21 -25.93 28.99
N SER A 50 -11.38 -25.34 27.81
CA SER A 50 -10.44 -24.36 27.25
C SER A 50 -11.08 -23.39 26.26
N TRP A 51 -10.40 -22.25 26.05
CA TRP A 51 -10.77 -21.18 25.13
C TRP A 51 -9.70 -21.06 24.04
N ILE A 52 -9.75 -21.98 23.08
CA ILE A 52 -8.74 -22.11 22.02
C ILE A 52 -9.23 -21.57 20.68
N ASP A 53 -10.54 -21.36 20.53
CA ASP A 53 -11.15 -20.84 19.30
C ASP A 53 -11.32 -19.32 19.41
N ILE A 54 -10.66 -18.58 18.52
CA ILE A 54 -10.54 -17.13 18.61
C ILE A 54 -11.24 -16.50 17.41
N THR A 55 -12.16 -15.58 17.68
CA THR A 55 -12.75 -14.69 16.69
C THR A 55 -12.04 -13.34 16.75
N MET A 56 -11.54 -12.86 15.61
CA MET A 56 -10.87 -11.57 15.51
C MET A 56 -11.20 -10.88 14.19
N SER A 57 -11.07 -9.57 14.15
CA SER A 57 -11.31 -8.80 12.94
C SER A 57 -10.42 -7.58 12.83
N SER A 58 -10.35 -6.99 11.63
CA SER A 58 -9.87 -5.61 11.50
C SER A 58 -10.73 -4.64 12.31
N ALA A 59 -10.16 -3.51 12.74
CA ALA A 59 -10.89 -2.41 13.37
C ALA A 59 -12.22 -2.04 12.68
N ASN A 60 -12.23 -1.99 11.34
CA ASN A 60 -13.42 -1.64 10.54
C ASN A 60 -14.63 -2.59 10.75
N LEU A 61 -14.38 -3.84 11.13
CA LEU A 61 -15.43 -4.83 11.34
C LEU A 61 -15.77 -4.98 12.83
N ALA A 62 -14.89 -4.55 13.73
CA ALA A 62 -15.11 -4.67 15.17
C ALA A 62 -16.33 -3.86 15.62
N ASN A 63 -16.53 -2.67 15.03
CA ASN A 63 -17.70 -1.83 15.30
C ASN A 63 -19.03 -2.43 14.80
N LYS A 64 -18.98 -3.54 14.06
CA LYS A 64 -20.15 -4.22 13.48
C LYS A 64 -20.49 -5.53 14.19
N LYS A 65 -19.70 -5.90 15.20
CA LYS A 65 -19.89 -7.10 16.00
C LYS A 65 -21.13 -6.92 16.89
N MET A 66 -22.07 -7.85 16.78
CA MET A 66 -23.23 -7.93 17.67
C MET A 66 -23.41 -9.36 18.20
N ASN A 67 -23.90 -9.47 19.43
CA ASN A 67 -24.36 -10.74 20.03
C ASN A 67 -23.33 -11.88 19.94
N TRP A 68 -22.04 -11.61 20.15
CA TRP A 68 -21.03 -12.66 20.19
C TRP A 68 -21.20 -13.50 21.45
N GLN A 69 -21.37 -14.81 21.27
CA GLN A 69 -21.56 -15.75 22.36
C GLN A 69 -21.08 -17.16 21.99
N VAL A 70 -20.87 -17.97 23.02
CA VAL A 70 -20.53 -19.38 22.90
C VAL A 70 -21.78 -20.20 23.21
N ILE A 71 -22.21 -21.05 22.27
CA ILE A 71 -23.36 -21.93 22.44
C ILE A 71 -22.86 -23.37 22.58
N LYS A 72 -23.31 -24.05 23.65
CA LYS A 72 -22.92 -25.43 23.93
C LYS A 72 -23.37 -26.38 22.83
N ASN A 73 -22.46 -27.28 22.45
CA ASN A 73 -22.72 -28.35 21.51
C ASN A 73 -22.80 -29.68 22.26
N ASN A 74 -23.71 -30.55 21.83
CA ASN A 74 -23.87 -31.88 22.43
C ASN A 74 -23.16 -32.99 21.63
N PHE A 75 -22.67 -32.69 20.42
CA PHE A 75 -22.15 -33.69 19.49
C PHE A 75 -20.67 -33.52 19.15
N SER A 76 -19.99 -32.54 19.74
CA SER A 76 -18.56 -32.32 19.60
C SER A 76 -18.01 -31.69 20.87
N ASP A 77 -16.74 -31.93 21.13
CA ASP A 77 -15.99 -31.28 22.20
C ASP A 77 -15.82 -29.77 21.92
N HIS A 78 -16.01 -29.30 20.68
CA HIS A 78 -16.05 -27.87 20.36
C HIS A 78 -17.48 -27.29 20.45
N ASN A 79 -17.58 -26.17 21.16
CA ASN A 79 -18.78 -25.34 21.27
C ASN A 79 -18.86 -24.33 20.13
N TYR A 80 -20.08 -23.93 19.76
CA TYR A 80 -20.31 -23.04 18.63
C TYR A 80 -20.03 -21.58 19.01
N LEU A 81 -19.29 -20.87 18.15
CA LEU A 81 -19.17 -19.42 18.22
C LEU A 81 -20.24 -18.80 17.33
N VAL A 82 -21.15 -18.03 17.93
CA VAL A 82 -22.24 -17.36 17.22
C VAL A 82 -22.09 -15.86 17.39
N PHE A 83 -22.18 -15.12 16.29
CA PHE A 83 -22.16 -13.66 16.28
C PHE A 83 -22.86 -13.14 15.03
N ASN A 84 -23.35 -11.91 15.11
CA ASN A 84 -23.91 -11.18 13.99
C ASN A 84 -22.95 -10.08 13.54
N VAL A 85 -22.97 -9.78 12.25
CA VAL A 85 -22.22 -8.69 11.64
C VAL A 85 -23.20 -7.78 10.92
N GLU A 86 -23.54 -6.63 11.51
CA GLU A 86 -24.51 -5.71 10.92
C GLU A 86 -23.87 -4.74 9.92
N TYR A 87 -24.56 -4.50 8.80
CA TYR A 87 -24.20 -3.50 7.81
C TYR A 87 -24.98 -2.22 8.08
N PHE A 88 -24.62 -1.48 9.13
CA PHE A 88 -25.10 -0.10 9.23
C PHE A 88 -24.50 0.73 8.10
N ASN A 89 -25.24 1.75 7.65
CA ASN A 89 -24.69 2.91 6.94
C ASN A 89 -23.76 3.66 7.90
N ALA A 90 -22.65 3.03 8.27
CA ALA A 90 -21.65 3.62 9.14
C ALA A 90 -21.18 4.91 8.47
N THR A 91 -21.25 6.00 9.24
CA THR A 91 -20.44 7.19 9.04
C THR A 91 -19.09 6.75 8.47
N ARG A 92 -18.72 7.30 7.30
CA ARG A 92 -17.51 6.91 6.56
C ARG A 92 -16.39 6.63 7.56
N ASP A 93 -16.03 5.36 7.72
CA ASP A 93 -15.02 4.95 8.66
C ASP A 93 -13.78 5.84 8.47
N PRO A 94 -13.11 6.28 9.55
CA PRO A 94 -11.85 6.97 9.40
C PRO A 94 -10.94 6.05 8.56
N PRO A 95 -10.43 6.53 7.41
CA PRO A 95 -9.66 5.69 6.52
C PRO A 95 -8.46 5.13 7.27
N ARG A 96 -8.18 3.83 7.11
CA ARG A 96 -6.95 3.21 7.61
C ARG A 96 -5.78 4.10 7.21
N ILE A 97 -5.08 4.61 8.22
CA ILE A 97 -3.95 5.51 8.03
C ILE A 97 -2.81 4.66 7.51
N PHE A 98 -2.51 4.80 6.22
CA PHE A 98 -1.34 4.15 5.63
C PHE A 98 -0.22 5.17 5.49
N PHE A 99 0.82 5.02 6.30
CA PHE A 99 2.08 5.73 6.09
C PHE A 99 2.91 4.96 5.07
N ASN A 100 3.38 5.65 4.03
CA ASN A 100 4.39 5.04 3.15
C ASN A 100 5.76 5.00 3.86
N HIS A 101 6.69 4.19 3.35
CA HIS A 101 8.01 3.99 3.94
C HIS A 101 8.75 5.32 4.26
N ARG A 102 8.66 6.32 3.37
CA ARG A 102 9.30 7.63 3.60
C ARG A 102 8.64 8.41 4.73
N GLN A 103 7.32 8.33 4.86
CA GLN A 103 6.59 8.95 5.98
C GLN A 103 6.95 8.26 7.30
N ILE A 104 7.03 6.93 7.31
CA ILE A 104 7.46 6.16 8.48
C ILE A 104 8.85 6.61 8.93
N LEU A 105 9.82 6.69 8.01
CA LEU A 105 11.18 7.16 8.36
C LEU A 105 11.19 8.57 8.95
N LYS A 106 10.36 9.48 8.44
CA LYS A 106 10.24 10.84 9.00
C LYS A 106 9.60 10.84 10.39
N ILE A 107 8.55 10.03 10.59
CA ILE A 107 7.90 9.85 11.90
C ILE A 107 8.92 9.28 12.88
N CYS A 108 9.61 8.20 12.53
CA CYS A 108 10.64 7.59 13.38
C CYS A 108 11.73 8.59 13.76
N LYS A 109 12.21 9.42 12.81
CA LYS A 109 13.21 10.45 13.11
C LYS A 109 12.68 11.51 14.09
N ALA A 110 11.44 11.97 13.91
CA ALA A 110 10.82 12.96 14.80
C ALA A 110 10.53 12.39 16.19
N VAL A 111 10.03 11.16 16.27
CA VAL A 111 9.79 10.44 17.53
C VAL A 111 11.12 10.21 18.25
N HIS A 112 12.18 9.82 17.54
CA HIS A 112 13.50 9.61 18.13
C HIS A 112 14.06 10.90 18.76
N GLN A 113 13.91 12.04 18.08
CA GLN A 113 14.32 13.34 18.64
C GLN A 113 13.57 13.67 19.93
N ARG A 114 12.23 13.51 19.95
CA ARG A 114 11.44 13.72 21.18
C ARG A 114 11.77 12.71 22.29
N PHE A 115 12.08 11.47 21.92
CA PHE A 115 12.49 10.48 22.90
C PHE A 115 13.81 10.86 23.58
N LEU A 116 14.78 11.42 22.84
CA LEU A 116 16.04 11.88 23.42
C LEU A 116 15.83 13.01 24.45
N GLU A 117 14.79 13.82 24.30
CA GLU A 117 14.41 14.86 25.26
C GLU A 117 13.74 14.25 26.51
N LEU A 118 12.90 13.23 26.32
CA LEU A 118 12.10 12.59 27.38
C LEU A 118 12.83 11.47 28.13
N GLN A 119 13.98 11.00 27.64
CA GLN A 119 14.69 9.85 28.23
C GLN A 119 15.29 10.15 29.61
N GLU A 120 15.63 11.41 29.88
CA GLU A 120 16.18 11.82 31.19
C GLU A 120 15.12 11.68 32.28
N GLU A 121 13.85 11.93 31.96
CA GLU A 121 12.73 11.78 32.89
C GLU A 121 12.53 10.32 33.31
N ILE A 122 12.87 9.35 32.44
CA ILE A 122 12.77 7.91 32.76
C ILE A 122 13.58 7.57 34.01
N GLN A 123 14.75 8.19 34.18
CA GLN A 123 15.63 7.92 35.33
C GLN A 123 15.03 8.43 36.66
N THR A 124 14.05 9.31 36.61
CA THR A 124 13.38 9.92 37.77
C THR A 124 12.07 9.24 38.16
N ILE A 125 11.65 8.21 37.40
CA ILE A 125 10.42 7.47 37.64
C ILE A 125 10.63 6.51 38.82
N ASP A 126 9.97 6.80 39.95
CA ASP A 126 10.02 6.02 41.19
C ASP A 126 8.66 5.36 41.55
N SER A 127 7.63 5.59 40.74
CA SER A 127 6.27 5.12 41.03
C SER A 127 5.53 4.68 39.77
N LYS A 128 4.58 3.75 39.96
CA LYS A 128 3.69 3.27 38.90
C LYS A 128 2.92 4.43 38.23
N GLN A 129 2.45 5.39 39.02
CA GLN A 129 1.68 6.53 38.52
C GLN A 129 2.53 7.45 37.64
N LYS A 130 3.79 7.68 38.02
CA LYS A 130 4.73 8.45 37.18
C LYS A 130 5.03 7.71 35.87
N LEU A 131 5.18 6.39 35.93
CA LEU A 131 5.39 5.57 34.72
C LEU A 131 4.18 5.64 33.77
N GLU A 132 2.97 5.47 34.29
CA GLU A 132 1.75 5.54 33.49
C GLU A 132 1.60 6.91 32.81
N LYS A 133 1.85 8.00 33.55
CA LYS A 133 1.83 9.36 33.02
C LYS A 133 2.87 9.56 31.91
N TRP A 134 4.09 9.06 32.10
CA TRP A 134 5.15 9.16 31.10
C TRP A 134 4.80 8.37 29.82
N ILE A 135 4.22 7.18 29.95
CA ILE A 135 3.73 6.38 28.81
C ILE A 135 2.63 7.14 28.06
N GLU A 136 1.70 7.77 28.79
CA GLU A 136 0.64 8.58 28.20
C GLU A 136 1.19 9.77 27.41
N GLU A 137 2.16 10.49 27.95
CA GLU A 137 2.83 11.62 27.29
C GLU A 137 3.61 11.19 26.03
N LEU A 138 4.34 10.07 26.10
CA LEU A 138 5.02 9.50 24.93
C LEU A 138 4.00 9.10 23.85
N THR A 139 2.92 8.45 24.25
CA THR A 139 1.84 8.02 23.34
C THR A 139 1.18 9.21 22.66
N ASN A 140 0.89 10.27 23.42
CA ASN A 140 0.34 11.51 22.91
C ASN A 140 1.29 12.21 21.93
N THR A 141 2.60 12.21 22.23
CA THR A 141 3.62 12.77 21.35
C THR A 141 3.71 12.02 20.02
N ILE A 142 3.75 10.69 20.06
CA ILE A 142 3.75 9.84 18.85
C ILE A 142 2.49 10.09 18.02
N ASN A 143 1.33 10.20 18.67
CA ASN A 143 0.06 10.48 18.00
C ASN A 143 0.06 11.86 17.33
N GLN A 144 0.52 12.91 18.01
CA GLN A 144 0.63 14.26 17.45
C GLN A 144 1.57 14.31 16.24
N ILE A 145 2.76 13.70 16.35
CA ILE A 145 3.73 13.60 15.25
C ILE A 145 3.10 12.87 14.08
N SER A 146 2.45 11.73 14.32
CA SER A 146 1.81 10.93 13.27
C SER A 146 0.68 11.69 12.57
N GLN A 147 -0.09 12.50 13.30
CA GLN A 147 -1.16 13.33 12.75
C GLN A 147 -0.66 14.52 11.92
N SER A 148 0.57 15.01 12.19
CA SER A 148 1.18 16.11 11.42
C SER A 148 1.52 15.74 9.97
N PHE A 149 1.57 14.44 9.63
CA PHE A 149 1.84 14.00 8.27
C PHE A 149 0.55 13.91 7.43
N PRO A 150 0.55 14.41 6.18
CA PRO A 150 -0.62 14.41 5.33
C PRO A 150 -1.10 12.98 5.07
N ARG A 151 -2.35 12.72 5.45
CA ARG A 151 -3.02 11.43 5.32
C ARG A 151 -3.30 11.15 3.84
N LYS A 152 -2.68 10.11 3.28
CA LYS A 152 -3.12 9.60 1.97
C LYS A 152 -4.38 8.77 2.17
N VAL A 153 -5.53 9.36 1.90
CA VAL A 153 -6.75 8.59 1.68
C VAL A 153 -6.54 7.83 0.37
N ILE A 154 -6.34 6.51 0.45
CA ILE A 154 -6.37 5.65 -0.73
C ILE A 154 -7.81 5.66 -1.23
N LYS A 155 -8.13 6.60 -2.13
CA LYS A 155 -9.36 6.57 -2.88
C LYS A 155 -9.25 5.36 -3.81
N HIS A 156 -9.98 4.28 -3.51
CA HIS A 156 -10.20 3.25 -4.50
C HIS A 156 -10.87 3.93 -5.69
N LEU A 157 -10.13 4.04 -6.80
CA LEU A 157 -10.67 4.55 -8.05
C LEU A 157 -11.82 3.62 -8.42
N LYS A 158 -13.06 4.12 -8.29
CA LYS A 158 -14.21 3.41 -8.80
C LYS A 158 -14.07 3.40 -10.32
N VAL A 159 -13.92 2.21 -10.86
CA VAL A 159 -13.80 2.01 -12.30
C VAL A 159 -15.17 2.34 -12.92
N PRO A 160 -15.28 3.39 -13.76
CA PRO A 160 -16.58 3.94 -14.16
C PRO A 160 -17.39 2.98 -15.05
N TRP A 161 -16.72 2.02 -15.70
CA TRP A 161 -17.34 1.01 -16.55
C TRP A 161 -17.76 -0.27 -15.81
N TRP A 162 -17.55 -0.37 -14.49
CA TRP A 162 -17.90 -1.57 -13.74
C TRP A 162 -19.34 -1.53 -13.25
N ASP A 163 -20.15 -2.49 -13.68
CA ASP A 163 -21.57 -2.58 -13.34
C ASP A 163 -21.97 -3.97 -12.81
N SER A 164 -23.24 -4.10 -12.43
CA SER A 164 -23.82 -5.34 -11.92
C SER A 164 -23.76 -6.47 -12.96
N GLU A 165 -23.86 -6.16 -14.24
CA GLU A 165 -23.86 -7.12 -15.34
C GLU A 165 -22.48 -7.76 -15.53
N LEU A 166 -21.40 -6.97 -15.41
CA LEU A 166 -20.02 -7.45 -15.36
C LEU A 166 -19.77 -8.30 -14.12
N GLU A 167 -20.30 -7.91 -12.95
CA GLU A 167 -20.16 -8.68 -11.72
C GLU A 167 -20.87 -10.04 -11.82
N VAL A 168 -22.07 -10.09 -12.43
CA VAL A 168 -22.77 -11.35 -12.72
C VAL A 168 -21.94 -12.23 -13.66
N ASN A 169 -21.41 -11.68 -14.76
CA ASN A 169 -20.56 -12.42 -15.69
C ASN A 169 -19.26 -12.92 -15.03
N ARG A 170 -18.66 -12.13 -14.14
CA ARG A 170 -17.48 -12.52 -13.36
C ARG A 170 -17.79 -13.69 -12.43
N LYS A 171 -18.90 -13.62 -11.69
CA LYS A 171 -19.37 -14.71 -10.80
C LYS A 171 -19.65 -15.98 -11.60
N LYS A 172 -20.34 -15.88 -12.73
CA LYS A 172 -20.61 -17.00 -13.65
C LYS A 172 -19.32 -17.63 -14.17
N THR A 173 -18.37 -16.82 -14.63
CA THR A 173 -17.06 -17.29 -15.11
C THR A 173 -16.28 -18.02 -14.02
N ARG A 174 -16.25 -17.46 -12.79
CA ARG A 174 -15.61 -18.09 -11.63
C ARG A 174 -16.26 -19.42 -11.26
N ALA A 175 -17.59 -19.48 -11.23
CA ALA A 175 -18.32 -20.71 -10.94
C ALA A 175 -18.01 -21.82 -11.96
N LEU A 176 -17.99 -21.50 -13.25
CA LEU A 176 -17.63 -22.45 -14.30
C LEU A 176 -16.18 -22.91 -14.20
N ARG A 177 -15.24 -21.99 -13.92
CA ARG A 177 -13.83 -22.34 -13.67
C ARG A 177 -13.70 -23.32 -12.52
N SER A 178 -14.36 -23.05 -11.40
CA SER A 178 -14.34 -23.92 -10.22
C SER A 178 -14.93 -25.31 -10.52
N ARG A 179 -16.06 -25.39 -11.26
CA ARG A 179 -16.67 -26.68 -11.66
C ARG A 179 -15.79 -27.49 -12.60
N TYR A 180 -15.07 -26.83 -13.51
CA TYR A 180 -14.06 -27.45 -14.38
C TYR A 180 -12.88 -27.96 -13.56
N GLN A 181 -12.31 -27.15 -12.67
CA GLN A 181 -11.11 -27.51 -11.88
C GLN A 181 -11.37 -28.63 -10.87
N ARG A 182 -12.59 -28.73 -10.32
CA ARG A 182 -12.97 -29.79 -9.37
C ARG A 182 -13.40 -31.09 -10.04
N CYS A 183 -13.56 -31.13 -11.36
CA CYS A 183 -14.00 -32.32 -12.07
C CYS A 183 -12.83 -33.32 -12.21
N ARG A 184 -13.03 -34.56 -11.75
CA ARG A 184 -12.02 -35.62 -11.78
C ARG A 184 -12.13 -36.55 -12.99
N ARG A 185 -13.32 -36.67 -13.60
CA ARG A 185 -13.57 -37.51 -14.78
C ARG A 185 -13.15 -36.77 -16.03
N GLU A 186 -12.26 -37.34 -16.84
CA GLU A 186 -11.62 -36.61 -17.95
C GLU A 186 -12.60 -36.24 -19.08
N GLU A 187 -13.55 -37.12 -19.41
CA GLU A 187 -14.58 -36.85 -20.42
C GLU A 187 -15.46 -35.65 -20.01
N GLU A 188 -16.02 -35.67 -18.80
CA GLU A 188 -16.80 -34.55 -18.26
C GLU A 188 -15.96 -33.27 -18.12
N ARG A 189 -14.68 -33.41 -17.78
CA ARG A 189 -13.75 -32.28 -17.62
C ARG A 189 -13.52 -31.57 -18.95
N SER A 190 -13.38 -32.31 -20.05
CA SER A 190 -13.23 -31.75 -21.40
C SER A 190 -14.44 -30.88 -21.78
N ILE A 191 -15.66 -31.38 -21.54
CA ILE A 191 -16.92 -30.65 -21.81
C ILE A 191 -17.01 -29.39 -20.94
N ARG A 192 -16.74 -29.52 -19.64
CA ARG A 192 -16.75 -28.36 -18.71
C ARG A 192 -15.70 -27.31 -19.06
N ARG A 193 -14.54 -27.73 -19.58
CA ARG A 193 -13.48 -26.82 -20.06
C ARG A 193 -13.97 -25.98 -21.23
N ILE A 194 -14.67 -26.59 -22.19
CA ILE A 194 -15.25 -25.88 -23.35
C ILE A 194 -16.24 -24.82 -22.87
N VAL A 195 -17.16 -25.19 -21.97
CA VAL A 195 -18.17 -24.26 -21.41
C VAL A 195 -17.50 -23.10 -20.67
N TYR A 196 -16.51 -23.39 -19.82
CA TYR A 196 -15.72 -22.35 -19.13
C TYR A 196 -15.02 -21.42 -20.13
N LYS A 197 -14.35 -21.96 -21.14
CA LYS A 197 -13.60 -21.18 -22.13
C LYS A 197 -14.51 -20.27 -22.96
N LYS A 198 -15.69 -20.75 -23.34
CA LYS A 198 -16.72 -19.93 -24.02
C LYS A 198 -17.16 -18.76 -23.14
N GLN A 199 -17.46 -19.01 -21.86
CA GLN A 199 -17.84 -17.95 -20.93
C GLN A 199 -16.67 -16.98 -20.63
N GLU A 200 -15.44 -17.49 -20.52
CA GLU A 200 -14.23 -16.67 -20.32
C GLU A 200 -14.03 -15.70 -21.49
N ALA A 201 -14.17 -16.20 -22.73
CA ALA A 201 -14.09 -15.39 -23.93
C ALA A 201 -15.20 -14.31 -23.96
N HIS A 202 -16.44 -14.70 -23.67
CA HIS A 202 -17.57 -13.78 -23.56
C HIS A 202 -17.30 -12.69 -22.51
N TYR A 203 -16.86 -13.05 -21.31
CA TYR A 203 -16.58 -12.10 -20.25
C TYR A 203 -15.45 -11.11 -20.62
N LYS A 204 -14.37 -11.58 -21.27
CA LYS A 204 -13.29 -10.70 -21.75
C LYS A 204 -13.78 -9.73 -22.83
N TRP A 205 -14.57 -10.22 -23.79
CA TRP A 205 -15.20 -9.37 -24.79
C TRP A 205 -16.11 -8.33 -24.12
N PHE A 206 -16.90 -8.76 -23.14
CA PHE A 206 -17.85 -7.90 -22.46
C PHE A 206 -17.18 -6.78 -21.64
N ILE A 207 -16.05 -7.08 -20.98
CA ILE A 207 -15.20 -6.06 -20.34
C ILE A 207 -14.75 -5.01 -21.36
N LYS A 208 -14.28 -5.43 -22.54
CA LYS A 208 -13.83 -4.51 -23.59
C LYS A 208 -14.97 -3.62 -24.06
N GLN A 209 -16.17 -4.19 -24.24
CA GLN A 209 -17.35 -3.42 -24.64
C GLN A 209 -17.73 -2.36 -23.61
N LYS A 210 -17.86 -2.74 -22.33
CA LYS A 210 -18.21 -1.80 -21.27
C LYS A 210 -17.16 -0.71 -21.06
N CYS A 211 -15.88 -1.09 -21.13
CA CYS A 211 -14.76 -0.14 -21.06
C CYS A 211 -14.81 0.88 -22.22
N ARG A 212 -15.02 0.39 -23.45
CA ARG A 212 -15.16 1.24 -24.65
C ARG A 212 -16.36 2.17 -24.55
N ALA A 213 -17.53 1.65 -24.21
CA ALA A 213 -18.75 2.46 -24.08
C ALA A 213 -18.61 3.56 -23.03
N SER A 214 -17.99 3.25 -21.88
CA SER A 214 -17.70 4.26 -20.85
C SER A 214 -16.70 5.30 -21.31
N PHE A 215 -15.68 4.91 -22.08
CA PHE A 215 -14.71 5.84 -22.65
C PHE A 215 -15.36 6.73 -23.71
N GLU A 216 -16.21 6.19 -24.58
CA GLU A 216 -16.98 6.94 -25.58
C GLU A 216 -17.89 7.97 -24.90
N LEU A 217 -18.61 7.57 -23.84
CA LEU A 217 -19.44 8.49 -23.05
C LEU A 217 -18.60 9.60 -22.40
N PHE A 218 -17.43 9.26 -21.84
CA PHE A 218 -16.50 10.23 -21.27
C PHE A 218 -16.01 11.23 -22.32
N CYS A 219 -15.64 10.76 -23.52
CA CYS A 219 -15.25 11.63 -24.63
C CYS A 219 -16.40 12.56 -25.05
N GLN A 220 -17.63 12.04 -25.16
CA GLN A 220 -18.82 12.86 -25.49
C GLN A 220 -19.03 13.98 -24.46
N GLN A 221 -18.96 13.65 -23.16
CA GLN A 221 -19.10 14.63 -22.08
C GLN A 221 -18.01 15.71 -22.11
N LEU A 222 -16.76 15.34 -22.42
CA LEU A 222 -15.67 16.30 -22.52
C LEU A 222 -15.78 17.20 -23.76
N VAL A 223 -16.12 16.62 -24.92
CA VAL A 223 -16.28 17.36 -26.17
C VAL A 223 -17.38 18.40 -26.07
N ALA A 224 -18.46 18.13 -25.32
CA ALA A 224 -19.52 19.09 -25.04
C ALA A 224 -19.02 20.36 -24.32
N ASN A 225 -17.97 20.24 -23.50
CA ASN A 225 -17.36 21.38 -22.79
C ASN A 225 -16.21 22.01 -23.60
N ASN A 226 -15.34 21.20 -24.20
CA ASN A 226 -14.23 21.66 -25.04
C ASN A 226 -13.75 20.56 -26.00
N VAL A 227 -14.01 20.74 -27.29
CA VAL A 227 -13.68 19.79 -28.38
C VAL A 227 -12.16 19.58 -28.54
N PHE A 228 -11.32 20.56 -28.18
CA PHE A 228 -9.88 20.58 -28.48
C PHE A 228 -8.98 20.34 -27.27
N ASP A 229 -9.55 20.01 -26.11
CA ASP A 229 -8.75 19.85 -24.89
C ASP A 229 -8.26 18.40 -24.70
N LEU A 230 -8.66 17.74 -23.62
CA LEU A 230 -8.09 16.45 -23.20
C LEU A 230 -8.20 15.34 -24.26
N PRO A 231 -9.34 15.11 -24.94
CA PRO A 231 -9.44 14.05 -25.96
C PRO A 231 -8.47 14.27 -27.13
N TYR A 232 -8.35 15.50 -27.61
CA TYR A 232 -7.41 15.85 -28.69
C TYR A 232 -5.95 15.74 -28.23
N LYS A 233 -5.61 16.19 -27.02
CA LYS A 233 -4.26 16.02 -26.45
C LYS A 233 -3.87 14.55 -26.30
N ILE A 234 -4.82 13.69 -25.92
CA ILE A 234 -4.61 12.23 -25.86
C ILE A 234 -4.34 11.69 -27.28
N ALA A 235 -5.22 11.97 -28.23
CA ALA A 235 -5.12 11.47 -29.60
C ALA A 235 -3.86 11.94 -30.33
N ALA A 236 -3.49 13.22 -30.17
CA ALA A 236 -2.30 13.82 -30.76
C ALA A 236 -0.99 13.51 -29.98
N GLY A 237 -1.07 12.73 -28.89
CA GLY A 237 0.10 12.41 -28.06
C GLY A 237 0.74 13.62 -27.36
N LYS A 238 0.00 14.73 -27.22
CA LYS A 238 0.47 16.01 -26.65
C LYS A 238 0.35 16.09 -25.13
N ILE A 239 0.04 14.98 -24.45
CA ILE A 239 0.11 14.92 -22.98
C ILE A 239 1.58 15.00 -22.57
N ARG A 240 1.96 16.11 -21.94
CA ARG A 240 3.29 16.29 -21.36
C ARG A 240 3.53 15.18 -20.33
N LYS A 241 4.39 14.23 -20.67
CA LYS A 241 4.91 13.28 -19.71
C LYS A 241 5.83 14.06 -18.77
N GLN A 242 5.59 13.96 -17.47
CA GLN A 242 6.47 14.59 -16.50
C GLN A 242 7.84 13.91 -16.60
N THR A 243 8.86 14.65 -17.00
CA THR A 243 10.24 14.15 -16.99
C THR A 243 10.64 13.93 -15.53
N VAL A 244 10.67 12.67 -15.10
CA VAL A 244 11.21 12.31 -13.80
C VAL A 244 12.71 12.16 -13.99
N ALA A 245 13.48 13.16 -13.58
CA ALA A 245 14.92 13.03 -13.49
C ALA A 245 15.24 11.92 -12.48
N GLN A 246 15.89 10.85 -12.94
CA GLN A 246 16.36 9.76 -12.07
C GLN A 246 17.62 10.19 -11.34
N TRP A 247 17.84 9.67 -10.14
CA TRP A 247 19.06 9.92 -9.37
C TRP A 247 20.30 9.53 -10.18
N VAL A 248 21.32 10.39 -10.16
CA VAL A 248 22.59 10.15 -10.84
C VAL A 248 23.69 9.98 -9.80
N LYS A 249 24.71 9.18 -10.12
CA LYS A 249 25.86 8.98 -9.24
C LYS A 249 26.84 10.14 -9.43
N THR A 250 27.15 10.84 -8.35
CA THR A 250 28.15 11.93 -8.34
C THR A 250 29.56 11.36 -8.48
N SER A 251 30.54 12.22 -8.77
CA SER A 251 31.97 11.86 -8.83
C SER A 251 32.47 11.18 -7.54
N ASN A 252 31.84 11.49 -6.40
CA ASN A 252 32.17 10.95 -5.09
C ASN A 252 31.45 9.61 -4.80
N GLY A 253 30.72 9.08 -5.77
CA GLY A 253 30.04 7.79 -5.68
C GLY A 253 28.71 7.77 -4.92
N GLN A 254 28.24 8.93 -4.45
CA GLN A 254 26.93 9.07 -3.81
C GLN A 254 25.83 9.34 -4.85
N PHE A 255 24.58 8.99 -4.53
CA PHE A 255 23.43 9.32 -5.37
C PHE A 255 22.88 10.69 -5.00
N THR A 256 22.51 11.47 -6.02
CA THR A 256 21.81 12.74 -5.83
C THR A 256 20.48 12.53 -5.12
N ASN A 257 20.03 13.52 -4.35
CA ASN A 257 18.83 13.46 -3.50
C ASN A 257 17.80 14.55 -3.83
N THR A 258 18.15 15.50 -4.70
CA THR A 258 17.23 16.51 -5.25
C THR A 258 17.30 16.56 -6.78
N ILE A 259 16.28 17.15 -7.41
CA ILE A 259 16.24 17.31 -8.87
C ILE A 259 17.33 18.31 -9.29
N GLU A 260 17.51 19.39 -8.53
CA GLU A 260 18.51 20.42 -8.76
C GLU A 260 19.93 19.82 -8.74
N GLU A 261 20.24 19.01 -7.73
CA GLU A 261 21.53 18.33 -7.61
C GLU A 261 21.76 17.34 -8.76
N THR A 262 20.70 16.63 -9.17
CA THR A 262 20.74 15.71 -10.32
C THR A 262 21.06 16.46 -11.61
N ILE A 263 20.37 17.57 -11.86
CA ILE A 263 20.60 18.41 -13.05
C ILE A 263 22.03 18.96 -13.03
N GLN A 264 22.47 19.50 -11.90
CA GLN A 264 23.80 20.09 -11.77
C GLN A 264 24.90 19.06 -11.99
N THR A 265 24.74 17.85 -11.45
CA THR A 265 25.69 16.73 -11.65
C THR A 265 25.76 16.32 -13.12
N ILE A 266 24.62 16.22 -13.81
CA ILE A 266 24.58 15.91 -15.25
C ILE A 266 25.28 17.01 -16.06
N VAL A 267 24.95 18.28 -15.79
CA VAL A 267 25.53 19.42 -16.51
C VAL A 267 27.04 19.47 -16.32
N GLN A 268 27.53 19.33 -15.09
CA GLN A 268 28.97 19.32 -14.81
C GLN A 268 29.71 18.15 -15.48
N ALA A 269 29.07 16.98 -15.57
CA ALA A 269 29.69 15.80 -16.20
C ALA A 269 29.73 15.90 -17.74
N LEU A 270 28.67 16.42 -18.36
CA LEU A 270 28.56 16.52 -19.83
C LEU A 270 29.20 17.79 -20.40
N PHE A 271 29.22 18.86 -19.60
CA PHE A 271 29.76 20.17 -19.94
C PHE A 271 30.74 20.60 -18.83
N PRO A 272 31.89 19.92 -18.72
CA PRO A 272 32.90 20.29 -17.74
C PRO A 272 33.38 21.72 -17.99
N THR A 273 33.68 22.43 -16.90
CA THR A 273 34.21 23.79 -16.98
C THR A 273 35.53 23.79 -17.74
N ASP A 274 35.64 24.65 -18.75
CA ASP A 274 36.86 24.77 -19.54
C ASP A 274 37.94 25.51 -18.72
N ASP A 275 38.89 24.76 -18.17
CA ASP A 275 40.02 25.29 -17.41
C ASP A 275 41.33 25.08 -18.18
N SER A 276 41.89 26.17 -18.69
CA SER A 276 43.18 26.20 -19.40
C SER A 276 44.36 25.62 -18.59
N ALA A 277 44.28 25.63 -17.25
CA ALA A 277 45.33 25.10 -16.39
C ALA A 277 45.36 23.57 -16.34
N GLN A 278 44.22 22.91 -16.60
CA GLN A 278 44.08 21.45 -16.61
C GLN A 278 44.15 20.85 -18.03
N GLU A 279 44.52 21.67 -19.03
CA GLU A 279 44.61 21.20 -20.40
C GLU A 279 45.76 20.23 -20.61
N THR A 280 45.45 19.13 -21.30
CA THR A 280 46.47 18.26 -21.89
C THR A 280 47.25 19.00 -22.98
N HIS A 281 48.47 18.55 -23.27
CA HIS A 281 49.30 19.13 -24.33
C HIS A 281 48.55 19.22 -25.68
N VAL A 282 47.78 18.18 -26.04
CA VAL A 282 47.00 18.15 -27.28
C VAL A 282 45.90 19.22 -27.31
N GLN A 283 45.21 19.44 -26.18
CA GLN A 283 44.17 20.46 -26.06
C GLN A 283 44.78 21.87 -26.20
N ARG A 284 45.91 22.12 -25.52
CA ARG A 284 46.64 23.38 -25.59
C ARG A 284 47.08 23.70 -27.01
N THR A 285 47.71 22.75 -27.71
CA THR A 285 48.13 22.95 -29.10
C THR A 285 46.96 23.25 -30.03
N LYS A 286 45.80 22.60 -29.85
CA LYS A 286 44.59 22.91 -30.62
C LYS A 286 44.08 24.32 -30.32
N ARG A 287 44.03 24.73 -29.06
CA ARG A 287 43.63 26.08 -28.64
C ARG A 287 44.55 27.13 -29.25
N GLU A 288 45.87 26.92 -29.20
CA GLU A 288 46.85 27.80 -29.84
C GLU A 288 46.66 27.85 -31.36
N THR A 289 46.41 26.70 -32.01
CA THR A 289 46.18 26.64 -33.47
C THR A 289 44.93 27.43 -33.87
N VAL A 290 43.85 27.34 -33.08
CA VAL A 290 42.62 28.12 -33.34
C VAL A 290 42.83 29.61 -33.04
N ASN A 291 43.50 29.96 -31.95
CA ASN A 291 43.73 31.35 -31.57
C ASN A 291 44.71 32.07 -32.51
N THR A 292 45.66 31.34 -33.09
CA THR A 292 46.62 31.85 -34.09
C THR A 292 46.11 31.68 -35.53
N TYR A 293 44.93 31.10 -35.72
CA TYR A 293 44.31 30.96 -37.03
C TYR A 293 43.98 32.34 -37.59
N SER A 294 44.68 32.73 -38.65
CA SER A 294 44.40 33.93 -39.43
C SER A 294 44.26 33.51 -40.89
N SER A 295 43.04 33.58 -41.42
CA SER A 295 42.77 33.37 -42.85
C SER A 295 42.66 34.72 -43.54
N THR A 296 43.52 34.96 -44.52
CA THR A 296 43.38 36.06 -45.49
C THR A 296 42.43 35.71 -46.64
N ILE A 297 41.94 34.47 -46.67
CA ILE A 297 40.98 33.98 -47.66
C ILE A 297 39.58 34.10 -47.05
N LEU A 298 38.79 35.04 -47.57
CA LEU A 298 37.37 35.14 -47.26
C LEU A 298 36.67 33.86 -47.74
N ASP A 299 35.99 33.17 -46.83
CA ASP A 299 35.13 32.05 -47.20
C ASP A 299 34.11 32.51 -48.25
N LYS A 300 33.90 31.67 -49.27
CA LYS A 300 32.88 31.95 -50.29
C LYS A 300 31.53 32.11 -49.59
N GLN A 301 30.79 33.17 -49.93
CA GLN A 301 29.46 33.40 -49.38
C GLN A 301 28.61 32.15 -49.52
N PHE A 302 28.01 31.73 -48.40
CA PHE A 302 27.12 30.58 -48.36
C PHE A 302 25.91 30.83 -49.28
N THR A 303 25.90 30.21 -50.45
CA THR A 303 24.75 30.17 -51.34
C THR A 303 23.95 28.90 -51.06
N LYS A 304 22.69 29.05 -50.61
CA LYS A 304 21.75 27.94 -50.53
C LYS A 304 21.50 27.40 -51.94
N GLN A 305 21.86 26.14 -52.20
CA GLN A 305 21.29 25.34 -53.27
C GLN A 305 19.92 24.81 -52.84
#